data_AF-G2EFP1-F1
#
_entry.id   AF-G2EFP1-F1
#
_cell.length_a   1.000
_cell.length_b   1.000
_cell.length_c   1.000
_cell.angle_alpha   90.00
_cell.angle_beta   90.00
_cell.angle_gamma   90.00
#
_symmetry.space_group_name_H-M   'P 1'
#
loop_
_entity.id
_entity.type
_entity.pdbx_description
1 polymer ?
#
loop_
_entity_poly.entity_id
_entity_poly.type
_entity_poly.pdbx_seq_one_letter_code
_entity_poly.pdbx_strand_id
1 'polypeptide(L)'
;MKTLKTTMKTLILLAFTLVLFNCDNDDDAAPNIDVCNYQGFTFLDTNDNTQTLIPDSELTTDFFHTSSNGPEVEIYDTANPGDFWFVTEVVDANASGVGRLSIGGTIHNVNVTCQRTGSAVNEEMRFDVTANGLEAEFCVKINEYH
;
A
#
# COMPACT_ATOMS: atom_id res chain seq x y z
N MET A 1 -47.31 -11.84 -5.86
CA MET A 1 -46.56 -12.44 -4.72
C MET A 1 -45.18 -13.01 -5.10
N LYS A 2 -44.66 -12.83 -6.32
CA LYS A 2 -43.26 -13.19 -6.67
C LYS A 2 -42.27 -12.07 -6.33
N THR A 3 -42.65 -10.82 -6.54
CA THR A 3 -41.80 -9.62 -6.40
C THR A 3 -41.35 -9.36 -4.96
N LEU A 4 -42.25 -9.46 -3.97
CA LEU A 4 -41.93 -9.26 -2.54
C LEU A 4 -40.90 -10.28 -2.02
N LYS A 5 -40.94 -11.53 -2.53
CA LYS A 5 -39.98 -12.59 -2.19
C LYS A 5 -38.59 -12.31 -2.76
N THR A 6 -38.49 -11.65 -3.90
CA THR A 6 -37.20 -11.26 -4.49
C THR A 6 -36.61 -10.06 -3.73
N THR A 7 -37.41 -9.03 -3.43
CA THR A 7 -36.96 -7.85 -2.70
C THR A 7 -36.45 -8.20 -1.30
N MET A 8 -37.12 -9.12 -0.60
CA MET A 8 -36.69 -9.58 0.72
C MET A 8 -35.37 -10.36 0.68
N LYS A 9 -35.12 -11.15 -0.38
CA LYS A 9 -33.84 -11.86 -0.55
C LYS A 9 -32.70 -10.90 -0.85
N THR A 10 -32.93 -9.87 -1.66
CA THR A 10 -31.94 -8.83 -1.95
C THR A 10 -31.60 -8.02 -0.71
N LEU A 11 -32.59 -7.68 0.11
CA LEU A 11 -32.39 -6.99 1.40
C LEU A 11 -31.60 -7.83 2.40
N ILE A 12 -31.87 -9.13 2.49
CA ILE A 12 -31.12 -10.05 3.35
C ILE A 12 -29.68 -10.18 2.86
N LEU A 13 -29.46 -10.30 1.55
CA LEU A 13 -28.12 -10.39 0.99
C LEU A 13 -27.32 -9.10 1.23
N LEU A 14 -27.96 -7.92 1.08
CA LEU A 14 -27.36 -6.62 1.36
C LEU A 14 -27.04 -6.45 2.86
N ALA A 15 -27.94 -6.89 3.75
CA ALA A 15 -27.71 -6.88 5.19
C ALA A 15 -26.55 -7.82 5.57
N PHE A 16 -26.47 -9.01 4.97
CA PHE A 16 -25.36 -9.93 5.18
C PHE A 16 -24.02 -9.36 4.67
N THR A 17 -24.00 -8.68 3.52
CA THR A 17 -22.77 -8.04 3.05
C THR A 17 -22.33 -6.91 3.99
N LEU A 18 -23.26 -6.09 4.50
CA LEU A 18 -22.92 -4.99 5.41
C LEU A 18 -22.33 -5.47 6.74
N VAL A 19 -22.77 -6.64 7.26
CA VAL A 19 -22.24 -7.20 8.51
C VAL A 19 -20.85 -7.84 8.32
N LEU A 20 -20.51 -8.28 7.11
CA LEU A 20 -19.21 -8.88 6.80
C LEU A 20 -18.12 -7.83 6.48
N PHE A 21 -18.49 -6.57 6.26
CA PHE A 21 -17.57 -5.45 5.97
C PHE A 21 -17.63 -4.35 7.04
N ASN A 22 -17.81 -4.72 8.31
CA ASN A 22 -17.65 -3.78 9.43
C ASN A 22 -16.14 -3.59 9.69
N CYS A 23 -15.51 -2.64 8.99
CA CYS A 23 -14.17 -2.19 9.34
C CYS A 23 -14.29 -1.16 10.47
N ASP A 24 -13.98 -1.56 11.69
CA ASP A 24 -13.60 -0.63 12.76
C ASP A 24 -12.11 -0.31 12.54
N ASN A 25 -11.78 0.92 12.16
CA ASN A 25 -10.42 1.35 11.79
C ASN A 25 -9.86 2.40 12.77
N ASP A 26 -10.43 2.50 13.97
CA ASP A 26 -10.13 3.57 14.94
C ASP A 26 -9.48 3.04 16.24
N ASP A 27 -9.06 1.77 16.24
CA ASP A 27 -8.58 1.03 17.42
C ASP A 27 -7.23 0.37 17.09
N ASP A 28 -6.30 0.30 18.05
CA ASP A 28 -5.01 -0.45 17.97
C ASP A 28 -5.20 -2.00 17.74
N ALA A 29 -6.41 -2.43 17.42
CA ALA A 29 -6.80 -3.80 17.04
C ALA A 29 -7.47 -3.84 15.66
N ALA A 30 -7.31 -2.79 14.85
CA ALA A 30 -7.84 -2.75 13.51
C ALA A 30 -7.31 -3.96 12.71
N PRO A 31 -8.17 -4.73 12.01
CA PRO A 31 -7.78 -6.00 11.39
C PRO A 31 -6.66 -5.88 10.33
N ASN A 32 -6.33 -4.66 9.92
CA ASN A 32 -5.27 -4.30 8.98
C ASN A 32 -3.89 -4.08 9.62
N ILE A 33 -3.77 -4.08 10.95
CA ILE A 33 -2.47 -4.01 11.63
C ILE A 33 -1.55 -5.14 11.16
N ASP A 34 -2.09 -6.35 11.00
CA ASP A 34 -1.35 -7.54 10.57
C ASP A 34 -1.64 -7.94 9.11
N VAL A 35 -2.64 -7.32 8.48
CA VAL A 35 -3.15 -7.72 7.15
C VAL A 35 -3.09 -6.57 6.17
N CYS A 36 -2.42 -6.82 5.05
CA CYS A 36 -2.42 -5.95 3.91
C CYS A 36 -3.81 -5.92 3.26
N ASN A 37 -4.53 -4.81 3.41
CA ASN A 37 -5.89 -4.68 2.85
C ASN A 37 -5.88 -4.55 1.32
N TYR A 38 -4.81 -3.97 0.77
CA TYR A 38 -4.61 -3.82 -0.66
C TYR A 38 -3.14 -4.09 -0.99
N GLN A 39 -2.89 -5.16 -1.76
CA GLN A 39 -1.55 -5.46 -2.24
C GLN A 39 -1.22 -4.54 -3.42
N GLY A 40 -0.44 -3.49 -3.14
CA GLY A 40 0.01 -2.47 -4.08
C GLY A 40 0.31 -1.15 -3.37
N PHE A 41 0.16 -0.05 -4.11
CA PHE A 41 0.22 1.31 -3.60
C PHE A 41 -1.19 1.85 -3.38
N THR A 42 -1.40 2.51 -2.24
CA THR A 42 -2.61 3.29 -1.98
C THR A 42 -2.24 4.71 -1.59
N PHE A 43 -2.98 5.69 -2.09
CA PHE A 43 -2.81 7.10 -1.78
C PHE A 43 -4.16 7.79 -1.73
N LEU A 44 -4.35 8.67 -0.72
CA LEU A 44 -5.50 9.56 -0.63
C LEU A 44 -5.03 11.01 -0.74
N ASP A 45 -5.45 11.69 -1.81
CA ASP A 45 -5.32 13.14 -1.88
C ASP A 45 -6.40 13.77 -1.00
N THR A 46 -5.99 14.31 0.15
CA THR A 46 -6.91 14.91 1.12
C THR A 46 -7.50 16.25 0.65
N ASN A 47 -6.97 16.87 -0.42
CA ASN A 47 -7.47 18.13 -0.93
C ASN A 47 -8.77 17.95 -1.73
N ASP A 48 -8.91 16.83 -2.45
CA ASP A 48 -10.06 16.54 -3.31
C ASP A 48 -10.73 15.18 -3.04
N ASN A 49 -10.21 14.42 -2.06
CA ASN A 49 -10.63 13.06 -1.70
C ASN A 49 -10.48 12.03 -2.83
N THR A 50 -9.56 12.26 -3.78
CA THR A 50 -9.26 11.29 -4.82
C THR A 50 -8.37 10.19 -4.25
N GLN A 51 -8.78 8.94 -4.44
CA GLN A 51 -7.96 7.78 -4.11
C GLN A 51 -7.23 7.29 -5.36
N THR A 52 -5.92 7.10 -5.23
CA THR A 52 -5.10 6.40 -6.23
C THR A 52 -4.74 5.03 -5.70
N LEU A 53 -4.96 4.00 -6.52
CA LEU A 53 -4.64 2.62 -6.22
C LEU A 53 -3.85 2.05 -7.40
N ILE A 54 -2.64 1.54 -7.15
CA ILE A 54 -1.83 0.85 -8.17
C ILE A 54 -1.57 -0.57 -7.65
N PRO A 55 -2.05 -1.62 -8.32
CA PRO A 55 -1.90 -2.97 -7.82
C PRO A 55 -0.44 -3.43 -7.89
N ASP A 56 -0.04 -4.30 -6.96
CA ASP A 56 1.31 -4.91 -6.95
C ASP A 56 1.68 -5.61 -8.27
N SER A 57 0.70 -6.11 -9.03
CA SER A 57 0.93 -6.67 -10.36
C SER A 57 1.37 -5.67 -11.43
N GLU A 58 1.17 -4.37 -11.18
CA GLU A 58 1.64 -3.27 -12.03
C GLU A 58 2.94 -2.67 -11.49
N LEU A 59 3.37 -3.05 -10.27
CA LEU A 59 4.58 -2.57 -9.65
C LEU A 59 5.70 -3.62 -9.74
N THR A 60 6.94 -3.14 -9.76
CA THR A 60 8.12 -3.96 -9.51
C THR A 60 8.80 -3.44 -8.25
N THR A 61 9.16 -4.36 -7.36
CA THR A 61 9.89 -4.12 -6.11
C THR A 61 11.26 -4.78 -6.17
N ASP A 62 12.29 -3.96 -6.28
CA ASP A 62 13.69 -4.37 -6.23
C ASP A 62 14.22 -4.11 -4.83
N PHE A 63 14.63 -5.18 -4.15
CA PHE A 63 15.25 -5.08 -2.83
C PHE A 63 16.76 -5.37 -2.93
N PHE A 64 17.56 -4.35 -2.65
CA PHE A 64 19.01 -4.45 -2.57
C PHE A 64 19.40 -4.67 -1.12
N HIS A 65 19.69 -5.92 -0.72
CA HIS A 65 20.08 -6.21 0.67
C HIS A 65 21.52 -5.78 0.97
N THR A 66 22.32 -5.58 -0.08
CA THR A 66 23.65 -4.98 0.02
C THR A 66 23.85 -3.98 -1.12
N SER A 67 23.98 -2.69 -0.78
CA SER A 67 24.37 -1.63 -1.70
C SER A 67 25.45 -0.74 -1.07
N SER A 68 26.01 0.20 -1.83
CA SER A 68 26.98 1.18 -1.31
C SER A 68 26.37 2.14 -0.28
N ASN A 69 25.05 2.31 -0.30
CA ASN A 69 24.31 3.16 0.65
C ASN A 69 23.81 2.37 1.87
N GLY A 70 23.86 1.04 1.81
CA GLY A 70 23.23 0.13 2.77
C GLY A 70 22.09 -0.64 2.10
N PRO A 71 21.30 -1.40 2.86
CA PRO A 71 20.09 -2.01 2.35
C PRO A 71 19.08 -0.95 1.88
N GLU A 72 18.53 -1.10 0.68
CA GLU A 72 17.59 -0.14 0.08
C GLU A 72 16.57 -0.84 -0.80
N VAL A 73 15.39 -0.23 -0.94
CA VAL A 73 14.32 -0.74 -1.81
C VAL A 73 13.90 0.31 -2.82
N GLU A 74 13.63 -0.15 -4.04
CA GLU A 74 13.02 0.63 -5.10
C GLU A 74 11.69 -0.04 -5.52
N ILE A 75 10.61 0.74 -5.59
CA ILE A 75 9.29 0.28 -6.03
C ILE A 75 8.84 1.18 -7.17
N TYR A 76 8.52 0.63 -8.35
CA TYR A 76 8.19 1.45 -9.52
C TYR A 76 7.11 0.84 -10.40
N ASP A 77 6.43 1.68 -11.19
CA ASP A 77 5.50 1.22 -12.23
C ASP A 77 6.29 0.45 -13.30
N THR A 78 5.92 -0.82 -13.48
CA THR A 78 6.60 -1.75 -14.39
C THR A 78 6.55 -1.28 -15.85
N ALA A 79 5.45 -0.64 -16.25
CA ALA A 79 5.26 -0.15 -17.60
C ALA A 79 5.88 1.24 -17.81
N ASN A 80 5.85 2.10 -16.79
CA ASN A 80 6.31 3.50 -16.89
C ASN A 80 7.14 3.94 -15.65
N PRO A 81 8.35 3.39 -15.45
CA PRO A 81 9.14 3.64 -14.24
C PRO A 81 9.59 5.11 -14.08
N GLY A 82 9.51 5.93 -15.13
CA GLY A 82 9.84 7.35 -15.06
C GLY A 82 8.76 8.21 -14.39
N ASP A 83 7.50 7.78 -14.44
CA ASP A 83 6.36 8.58 -13.95
C ASP A 83 6.00 8.27 -12.51
N PHE A 84 6.15 7.00 -12.09
CA PHE A 84 5.89 6.54 -10.73
C PHE A 84 7.02 5.65 -10.20
N TRP A 85 7.62 6.07 -9.08
CA TRP A 85 8.65 5.30 -8.36
C TRP A 85 8.78 5.77 -6.91
N PHE A 86 9.28 4.89 -6.06
CA PHE A 86 9.57 5.11 -4.65
C PHE A 86 10.91 4.50 -4.29
N VAL A 87 11.74 5.23 -3.55
CA VAL A 87 13.02 4.73 -3.04
C VAL A 87 13.20 5.08 -1.57
N THR A 88 13.75 4.15 -0.80
CA THR A 88 14.09 4.36 0.61
C THR A 88 15.17 3.39 1.08
N GLU A 89 15.98 3.83 2.04
CA GLU A 89 16.91 2.99 2.82
C GLU A 89 16.25 2.47 4.11
N VAL A 90 15.02 2.90 4.41
CA VAL A 90 14.27 2.48 5.59
C VAL A 90 13.64 1.11 5.34
N VAL A 91 14.44 0.04 5.46
CA VAL A 91 14.00 -1.34 5.14
C VAL A 91 13.95 -2.28 6.35
N ASP A 92 14.39 -1.83 7.52
CA ASP A 92 14.27 -2.60 8.76
C ASP A 92 12.87 -2.42 9.37
N ALA A 93 12.26 -3.51 9.82
CA ALA A 93 10.94 -3.46 10.42
C ALA A 93 10.89 -2.54 11.66
N ASN A 94 9.88 -1.69 11.71
CA ASN A 94 9.65 -0.60 12.67
C ASN A 94 10.67 0.55 12.61
N ALA A 95 11.55 0.58 11.61
CA ALA A 95 12.40 1.75 11.39
C ALA A 95 11.60 2.88 10.71
N SER A 96 11.98 4.11 11.04
CA SER A 96 11.47 5.31 10.38
C SER A 96 12.63 6.15 9.85
N GLY A 97 12.37 6.87 8.77
CA GLY A 97 13.35 7.75 8.14
C GLY A 97 12.72 8.52 6.99
N VAL A 98 13.49 8.74 5.94
CA VAL A 98 13.06 9.49 4.76
C VAL A 98 13.25 8.70 3.50
N GLY A 99 12.44 9.01 2.50
CA GLY A 99 12.55 8.45 1.15
C GLY A 99 12.19 9.51 0.11
N ARG A 100 12.08 9.06 -1.14
CA ARG A 100 11.60 9.87 -2.24
C ARG A 100 10.52 9.12 -3.01
N LEU A 101 9.46 9.83 -3.37
CA LEU A 101 8.32 9.29 -4.09
C LEU A 101 8.03 10.19 -5.30
N SER A 102 7.97 9.62 -6.50
CA SER A 102 7.48 10.29 -7.70
C SER A 102 6.05 9.86 -8.00
N ILE A 103 5.15 10.83 -8.15
CA ILE A 103 3.77 10.60 -8.61
C ILE A 103 3.50 11.53 -9.79
N GLY A 104 3.19 10.97 -10.96
CA GLY A 104 2.97 11.75 -12.18
C GLY A 104 4.20 12.61 -12.55
N GLY A 105 5.41 12.12 -12.27
CA GLY A 105 6.68 12.81 -12.49
C GLY A 105 7.03 13.92 -11.49
N THR A 106 6.17 14.20 -10.50
CA THR A 106 6.49 15.14 -9.41
C THR A 106 7.15 14.40 -8.27
N ILE A 107 8.34 14.84 -7.85
CA ILE A 107 9.11 14.19 -6.80
C ILE A 107 8.84 14.84 -5.45
N HIS A 108 8.46 14.02 -4.49
CA HIS A 108 8.19 14.38 -3.11
C HIS A 108 9.27 13.79 -2.19
N ASN A 109 9.76 14.60 -1.26
CA ASN A 109 10.48 14.07 -0.09
C ASN A 109 9.43 13.60 0.91
N VAL A 110 9.55 12.37 1.36
CA VAL A 110 8.53 11.71 2.19
C VAL A 110 9.17 11.17 3.46
N ASN A 111 8.40 11.16 4.56
CA ASN A 111 8.71 10.39 5.74
C ASN A 111 8.25 8.95 5.49
N VAL A 112 9.07 7.98 5.88
CA VAL A 112 8.82 6.56 5.67
C VAL A 112 8.87 5.83 6.99
N THR A 113 7.92 4.95 7.25
CA THR A 113 8.01 3.93 8.30
C THR A 113 7.90 2.56 7.66
N CYS A 114 8.91 1.71 7.82
CA CYS A 114 8.81 0.32 7.40
C CYS A 114 8.03 -0.45 8.48
N GLN A 115 6.77 -0.76 8.20
CA GLN A 115 5.95 -1.55 9.14
C GLN A 115 6.34 -3.03 9.09
N ARG A 116 6.70 -3.54 7.90
CA ARG A 116 7.07 -4.93 7.67
C ARG A 116 8.17 -5.02 6.63
N THR A 117 9.09 -5.94 6.84
CA THR A 117 10.16 -6.24 5.90
C THR A 117 10.14 -7.69 5.47
N GLY A 118 10.66 -7.93 4.26
CA GLY A 118 10.89 -9.23 3.66
C GLY A 118 12.38 -9.45 3.40
N SER A 119 12.76 -10.69 3.15
CA SER A 119 14.15 -11.14 2.98
C SER A 119 14.35 -12.04 1.76
N ALA A 120 13.30 -12.27 0.97
CA ALA A 120 13.34 -13.08 -0.23
C ALA A 120 12.21 -12.69 -1.21
N VAL A 121 12.37 -13.08 -2.47
CA VAL A 121 11.36 -12.91 -3.51
C VAL A 121 10.01 -13.50 -3.07
N ASN A 122 8.93 -12.78 -3.34
CA ASN A 122 7.55 -13.00 -2.91
C ASN A 122 7.24 -12.74 -1.43
N GLU A 123 8.22 -12.36 -0.61
CA GLU A 123 7.95 -11.90 0.76
C GLU A 123 7.42 -10.46 0.74
N GLU A 124 6.55 -10.14 1.71
CA GLU A 124 5.87 -8.85 1.82
C GLU A 124 6.80 -7.80 2.44
N MET A 125 6.82 -6.62 1.84
CA MET A 125 7.32 -5.39 2.45
C MET A 125 6.17 -4.39 2.58
N ARG A 126 6.12 -3.66 3.69
CA ARG A 126 5.08 -2.67 3.96
C ARG A 126 5.67 -1.36 4.48
N PHE A 127 5.24 -0.26 3.87
CA PHE A 127 5.71 1.08 4.17
C PHE A 127 4.54 2.05 4.33
N ASP A 128 4.51 2.76 5.46
CA ASP A 128 3.73 3.99 5.57
C ASP A 128 4.56 5.14 5.02
N VAL A 129 3.93 5.97 4.20
CA VAL A 129 4.57 7.09 3.54
C VAL A 129 3.74 8.34 3.76
N THR A 130 4.36 9.37 4.34
CA THR A 130 3.69 10.64 4.60
C THR A 130 4.50 11.82 4.12
N ALA A 131 3.83 12.87 3.69
CA ALA A 131 4.41 14.19 3.45
C ALA A 131 3.35 15.27 3.70
N ASN A 132 3.71 16.54 3.51
CA ASN A 132 2.72 17.61 3.58
C ASN A 132 1.63 17.42 2.52
N GLY A 133 0.41 17.08 2.93
CA GLY A 133 -0.71 16.80 2.04
C GLY A 133 -0.64 15.44 1.35
N LEU A 134 0.22 14.52 1.80
CA LEU A 134 0.36 13.17 1.25
C LEU A 134 0.31 12.13 2.37
N GLU A 135 -0.60 11.18 2.23
CA GLU A 135 -0.65 9.97 3.06
C GLU A 135 -0.86 8.77 2.13
N ALA A 136 0.08 7.84 2.16
CA ALA A 136 0.14 6.70 1.28
C ALA A 136 0.67 5.46 2.00
N GLU A 137 0.31 4.29 1.49
CA GLU A 137 0.79 3.00 1.97
C GLU A 137 1.30 2.20 0.77
N PHE A 138 2.46 1.56 0.92
CA PHE A 138 2.88 0.47 0.06
C PHE A 138 2.73 -0.83 0.83
N CYS A 139 2.05 -1.79 0.23
CA CYS A 139 2.12 -3.18 0.63
C CYS A 139 2.43 -4.00 -0.63
N VAL A 140 3.68 -4.39 -0.79
CA VAL A 140 4.20 -4.99 -2.03
C VAL A 140 4.93 -6.29 -1.74
N LYS A 141 5.16 -7.08 -2.79
CA LYS A 141 6.03 -8.26 -2.72
C LYS A 141 7.33 -8.00 -3.42
N ILE A 142 8.42 -8.52 -2.85
CA ILE A 142 9.74 -8.46 -3.47
C ILE A 142 9.69 -9.23 -4.81
N ASN A 143 9.99 -8.56 -5.91
CA ASN A 143 10.10 -9.17 -7.23
C ASN A 143 11.54 -9.61 -7.49
N GLU A 144 12.49 -8.74 -7.20
CA GLU A 144 13.92 -9.00 -7.35
C GLU A 144 14.66 -8.76 -6.02
N TYR A 145 15.58 -9.66 -5.68
CA TYR A 145 16.40 -9.60 -4.47
C TYR A 145 17.86 -9.65 -4.87
N HIS A 146 18.60 -8.58 -4.60
CA HIS A 146 20.00 -8.37 -5.02
C HIS A 146 20.94 -8.38 -3.83
#